data_AF-A0A259RUX9-F1
#
_entry.id   AF-A0A259RUX9-F1
#
_cell.length_a   1.000
_cell.length_b   1.000
_cell.length_c   1.000
_cell.angle_alpha   90.00
_cell.angle_beta   90.00
_cell.angle_gamma   90.00
#
_symmetry.space_group_name_H-M   'P 1'
#
loop_
_entity.id
_entity.type
_entity.pdbx_description
1 polymer ?
#
loop_
_entity_poly.entity_id
_entity_poly.type
_entity_poly.pdbx_seq_one_letter_code
_entity_poly.pdbx_strand_id
1 'polypeptide(L)'
;MSIRRAAYRLGVAVTAASVLATAAAPMAFAATGPGPYGTYGPKFTTTQASAEDGNFEALSSKPGAPKTIWLVFDGGTLTGSPWNKNRANAARNDTPLAFGAVDGDSKELRREVYLRMAEYYSPFDVNVTTVRPSDDQLAKTSATDTEYGDVAVFTANSLGEDGGNGLSIVEGALGVAHSKSFGDFSDNFAWTTSVGQEPRNARQLAATAAHEVGHTLSLGHQGWSSVQPAPEGGYVEGPNTNIYYSPNTGFWAPIMGNADNIGMDRWTDGQYPNATNGGQNDLAAMTDPSWARSQRWAVTSTGQEANDGWCGDNPDAYLPNAAGDCDGTGAHVDVYTYYSGAIDFRQDDHGNALDGTATA
;
A
#
# COMPACT_ATOMS: atom_id res chain seq x y z
N MET A 1 9.37 83.14 -15.71
CA MET A 1 9.35 81.95 -14.83
C MET A 1 7.93 81.41 -14.79
N SER A 2 7.62 80.39 -15.60
CA SER A 2 6.54 79.40 -15.42
C SER A 2 6.43 78.60 -16.73
N ILE A 3 6.86 77.34 -16.68
CA ILE A 3 6.77 76.39 -17.79
C ILE A 3 5.49 75.59 -17.56
N ARG A 4 4.50 75.72 -18.45
CA ARG A 4 3.37 74.78 -18.56
C ARG A 4 3.66 73.82 -19.71
N ARG A 5 3.90 72.55 -19.41
CA ARG A 5 4.01 71.47 -20.41
C ARG A 5 2.65 70.78 -20.57
N ALA A 6 2.20 70.69 -21.81
CA ALA A 6 1.01 69.99 -22.25
C ALA A 6 1.22 68.46 -22.16
N ALA A 7 0.21 67.76 -21.66
CA ALA A 7 0.14 66.31 -21.63
C ALA A 7 -0.38 65.79 -22.98
N TYR A 8 0.43 64.99 -23.68
CA TYR A 8 -0.02 64.18 -24.82
C TYR A 8 -0.37 62.78 -24.33
N ARG A 9 -1.60 62.35 -24.59
CA ARG A 9 -2.06 60.96 -24.42
C ARG A 9 -1.51 60.13 -25.58
N LEU A 10 -0.72 59.09 -25.29
CA LEU A 10 -0.51 57.97 -26.20
C LEU A 10 -1.23 56.75 -25.62
N GLY A 11 -2.23 56.25 -26.34
CA GLY A 11 -2.81 54.94 -26.10
C GLY A 11 -1.89 53.87 -26.64
N VAL A 12 -1.62 52.85 -25.82
CA VAL A 12 -0.97 51.61 -26.26
C VAL A 12 -1.99 50.50 -26.05
N ALA A 13 -2.49 49.95 -27.15
CA ALA A 13 -3.29 48.73 -27.15
C ALA A 13 -2.35 47.55 -26.88
N VAL A 14 -2.62 46.80 -25.82
CA VAL A 14 -1.93 45.53 -25.55
C VAL A 14 -2.74 44.43 -26.23
N THR A 15 -2.23 43.90 -27.34
CA THR A 15 -2.76 42.71 -27.99
C THR A 15 -2.39 41.48 -27.17
N ALA A 16 -3.38 40.77 -26.64
CA ALA A 16 -3.21 39.47 -26.00
C ALA A 16 -2.78 38.45 -27.06
N ALA A 17 -1.58 37.91 -26.93
CA ALA A 17 -1.14 36.75 -27.70
C ALA A 17 -1.75 35.50 -27.06
N SER A 18 -2.73 34.91 -27.75
CA SER A 18 -3.26 33.58 -27.44
C SER A 18 -2.21 32.53 -27.80
N VAL A 19 -1.52 31.99 -26.78
CA VAL A 19 -0.75 30.76 -26.92
C VAL A 19 -1.76 29.62 -27.00
N LEU A 20 -1.94 29.06 -28.20
CA LEU A 20 -2.63 27.78 -28.35
C LEU A 20 -1.78 26.72 -27.62
N ALA A 21 -2.26 26.29 -26.46
CA ALA A 21 -1.80 25.05 -25.85
C ALA A 21 -2.18 23.91 -26.79
N THR A 22 -1.22 23.42 -27.57
CA THR A 22 -1.35 22.14 -28.26
C THR A 22 -1.51 21.08 -27.18
N ALA A 23 -2.70 20.47 -27.11
CA ALA A 23 -2.94 19.30 -26.29
C ALA A 23 -1.88 18.24 -26.66
N ALA A 24 -0.94 18.02 -25.76
CA ALA A 24 -0.05 16.86 -25.86
C ALA A 24 -0.95 15.63 -25.72
N ALA A 25 -0.97 14.79 -26.76
CA ALA A 25 -1.56 13.47 -26.64
C ALA A 25 -0.90 12.74 -25.46
N PRO A 26 -1.64 11.98 -24.65
CA PRO A 26 -1.05 11.22 -23.56
C PRO A 26 0.01 10.29 -24.16
N MET A 27 1.27 10.51 -23.76
CA MET A 27 2.32 9.53 -24.03
C MET A 27 2.04 8.34 -23.13
N ALA A 28 1.32 7.35 -23.66
CA ALA A 28 1.31 6.02 -23.05
C ALA A 28 2.75 5.48 -23.14
N PHE A 29 3.49 5.53 -22.03
CA PHE A 29 4.64 4.66 -21.87
C PHE A 29 4.10 3.23 -21.83
N ALA A 30 4.12 2.58 -23.00
CA ALA A 30 4.02 1.13 -23.04
C ALA A 30 5.22 0.59 -22.27
N ALA A 31 4.97 -0.10 -21.16
CA ALA A 31 5.98 -0.96 -20.53
C ALA A 31 6.48 -1.92 -21.62
N THR A 32 7.69 -1.68 -22.13
CA THR A 32 8.29 -2.50 -23.19
C THR A 32 8.82 -3.78 -22.56
N GLY A 33 7.99 -4.82 -22.57
CA GLY A 33 8.32 -6.18 -22.13
C GLY A 33 7.39 -6.66 -21.03
N PRO A 34 7.07 -7.97 -20.96
CA PRO A 34 6.52 -8.51 -19.74
C PRO A 34 7.53 -8.21 -18.63
N GLY A 35 7.08 -7.59 -17.52
CA GLY A 35 7.92 -7.36 -16.35
C GLY A 35 8.50 -8.66 -15.78
N PRO A 36 9.19 -8.63 -14.63
CA PRO A 36 9.80 -9.81 -14.03
C PRO A 36 8.84 -11.01 -13.84
N TYR A 37 7.53 -10.76 -13.89
CA TYR A 37 6.46 -11.75 -13.73
C TYR A 37 5.68 -12.09 -15.01
N GLY A 38 6.25 -11.86 -16.20
CA GLY A 38 5.70 -12.43 -17.43
C GLY A 38 4.39 -11.77 -17.92
N THR A 39 3.69 -12.47 -18.81
CA THR A 39 2.42 -12.01 -19.40
C THR A 39 1.26 -12.02 -18.38
N TYR A 40 1.33 -12.93 -17.41
CA TYR A 40 0.24 -13.25 -16.47
C TYR A 40 0.47 -12.73 -15.06
N GLY A 41 1.64 -12.16 -14.77
CA GLY A 41 1.91 -11.55 -13.49
C GLY A 41 1.15 -10.24 -13.25
N PRO A 42 1.29 -9.67 -12.05
CA PRO A 42 0.62 -8.46 -11.63
C PRO A 42 0.91 -7.29 -12.57
N LYS A 43 -0.13 -6.56 -12.95
CA LYS A 43 -0.02 -5.31 -13.70
C LYS A 43 -0.83 -4.25 -12.98
N PHE A 44 -0.11 -3.25 -12.49
CA PHE A 44 -0.68 -2.09 -11.82
C PHE A 44 -0.48 -0.84 -12.67
N THR A 45 -1.58 -0.22 -13.06
CA THR A 45 -1.58 1.03 -13.83
C THR A 45 -2.35 2.09 -13.08
N THR A 46 -1.95 3.35 -13.26
CA THR A 46 -2.67 4.51 -12.74
C THR A 46 -3.30 5.28 -13.92
N THR A 47 -4.50 5.84 -13.74
CA THR A 47 -5.25 6.57 -14.78
C THR A 47 -4.65 7.94 -15.09
N GLN A 48 -3.85 8.47 -14.17
CA GLN A 48 -2.89 9.56 -14.38
C GLN A 48 -1.53 9.03 -13.96
N ALA A 49 -0.44 9.34 -14.68
CA ALA A 49 0.86 9.13 -14.04
C ALA A 49 0.89 10.05 -12.81
N SER A 50 1.46 9.56 -11.71
CA SER A 50 1.56 10.26 -10.43
C SER A 50 2.36 11.58 -10.55
N ALA A 51 3.22 11.98 -9.61
CA ALA A 51 4.01 13.22 -9.77
C ALA A 51 4.79 13.34 -11.12
N GLU A 52 4.95 12.24 -11.86
CA GLU A 52 5.58 12.13 -13.19
C GLU A 52 4.94 13.00 -14.29
N ASP A 53 3.63 13.25 -14.28
CA ASP A 53 2.93 14.09 -15.28
C ASP A 53 2.79 15.57 -14.85
N GLY A 54 3.30 15.93 -13.66
CA GLY A 54 3.20 17.29 -13.10
C GLY A 54 1.84 17.63 -12.47
N ASN A 55 0.94 16.66 -12.32
CA ASN A 55 -0.39 16.86 -11.72
C ASN A 55 -0.35 17.04 -10.19
N PHE A 56 0.66 16.47 -9.52
CA PHE A 56 0.93 16.62 -8.10
C PHE A 56 2.43 16.81 -7.82
N GLU A 57 2.78 17.23 -6.62
CA GLU A 57 4.18 17.44 -6.23
C GLU A 57 4.92 16.10 -6.09
N ALA A 58 6.18 16.09 -6.56
CA ALA A 58 7.11 15.01 -6.32
C ALA A 58 7.66 15.13 -4.89
N LEU A 59 7.12 14.30 -3.99
CA LEU A 59 7.49 14.28 -2.57
C LEU A 59 8.12 12.93 -2.24
N SER A 60 9.22 12.96 -1.47
CA SER A 60 9.96 11.77 -1.05
C SER A 60 10.57 12.03 0.33
N SER A 61 10.25 11.20 1.32
CA SER A 61 10.72 11.40 2.70
C SER A 61 12.18 11.05 2.89
N LYS A 62 12.69 10.07 2.12
CA LYS A 62 14.08 9.61 2.16
C LYS A 62 14.51 9.05 0.79
N PRO A 63 14.77 9.90 -0.21
CA PRO A 63 15.25 9.45 -1.53
C PRO A 63 16.47 8.53 -1.39
N GLY A 64 16.43 7.37 -2.05
CA GLY A 64 17.52 6.39 -2.05
C GLY A 64 17.52 5.42 -0.86
N ALA A 65 16.50 5.45 0.01
CA ALA A 65 16.29 4.36 0.97
C ALA A 65 16.04 3.03 0.24
N PRO A 66 16.50 1.89 0.79
CA PRO A 66 16.34 0.58 0.17
C PRO A 66 14.87 0.12 0.16
N LYS A 67 14.04 0.63 1.08
CA LYS A 67 12.61 0.32 1.14
C LYS A 67 11.78 1.48 0.61
N THR A 68 10.68 1.20 -0.07
CA THR A 68 9.76 2.25 -0.57
C THR A 68 8.31 1.98 -0.18
N ILE A 69 7.58 3.02 0.20
CA ILE A 69 6.12 3.04 0.29
C ILE A 69 5.63 4.07 -0.72
N TRP A 70 5.00 3.60 -1.80
CA TRP A 70 4.47 4.45 -2.84
C TRP A 70 3.01 4.83 -2.54
N LEU A 71 2.72 6.13 -2.45
CA LEU A 71 1.38 6.66 -2.21
C LEU A 71 0.67 6.91 -3.55
N VAL A 72 -0.42 6.18 -3.79
CA VAL A 72 -1.22 6.26 -5.02
C VAL A 72 -2.57 6.89 -4.72
N PHE A 73 -2.74 8.15 -5.10
CA PHE A 73 -4.00 8.90 -4.93
C PHE A 73 -4.85 8.93 -6.19
N ASP A 74 -4.24 8.63 -7.33
CA ASP A 74 -4.90 8.60 -8.62
C ASP A 74 -5.67 7.28 -8.76
N GLY A 75 -6.73 7.29 -9.57
CA GLY A 75 -7.39 6.04 -9.94
C GLY A 75 -6.45 5.14 -10.74
N GLY A 76 -6.88 3.92 -11.03
CA GLY A 76 -6.03 2.95 -11.72
C GLY A 76 -6.71 1.64 -12.01
N THR A 77 -5.91 0.66 -12.38
CA THR A 77 -6.35 -0.72 -12.58
C THR A 77 -5.27 -1.70 -12.11
N LEU A 78 -5.69 -2.74 -11.40
CA LEU A 78 -4.87 -3.89 -11.02
C LEU A 78 -5.39 -5.17 -11.68
N THR A 79 -4.50 -5.97 -12.27
CA THR A 79 -4.79 -7.27 -12.89
C THR A 79 -3.69 -8.28 -12.56
N GLY A 80 -3.96 -9.58 -12.72
CA GLY A 80 -2.92 -10.61 -12.61
C GLY A 80 -2.39 -10.80 -11.18
N SER A 81 -3.20 -10.45 -10.17
CA SER A 81 -2.84 -10.54 -8.75
C SER A 81 -3.85 -11.36 -7.95
N PRO A 82 -3.50 -11.87 -6.75
CA PRO A 82 -4.45 -12.46 -5.82
C PRO A 82 -5.66 -11.57 -5.49
N TRP A 83 -5.52 -10.24 -5.58
CA TRP A 83 -6.63 -9.28 -5.43
C TRP A 83 -7.71 -9.40 -6.49
N ASN A 84 -7.40 -10.03 -7.64
CA ASN A 84 -8.37 -10.33 -8.70
C ASN A 84 -9.11 -11.64 -8.44
N LYS A 85 -8.90 -12.32 -7.30
CA LYS A 85 -9.62 -13.54 -6.91
C LYS A 85 -10.68 -13.20 -5.88
N ASN A 86 -11.93 -13.54 -6.19
CA ASN A 86 -13.06 -13.30 -5.33
C ASN A 86 -13.54 -14.63 -4.72
N ARG A 87 -13.35 -14.76 -3.39
CA ARG A 87 -13.73 -15.96 -2.63
C ARG A 87 -15.23 -16.17 -2.53
N ALA A 88 -16.02 -15.10 -2.56
CA ALA A 88 -17.48 -15.13 -2.44
C ALA A 88 -18.18 -15.31 -3.80
N ASN A 89 -17.52 -14.89 -4.89
CA ASN A 89 -18.08 -14.89 -6.24
C ASN A 89 -17.01 -15.21 -7.29
N ALA A 90 -16.85 -16.50 -7.58
CA ALA A 90 -15.90 -16.98 -8.59
C ALA A 90 -16.11 -16.40 -10.00
N ALA A 91 -17.30 -15.89 -10.33
CA ALA A 91 -17.56 -15.24 -11.61
C ALA A 91 -16.85 -13.88 -11.76
N ARG A 92 -16.32 -13.32 -10.66
CA ARG A 92 -15.50 -12.12 -10.64
C ARG A 92 -13.99 -12.43 -10.65
N ASN A 93 -13.59 -13.69 -10.61
CA ASN A 93 -12.18 -14.06 -10.69
C ASN A 93 -11.56 -13.53 -11.99
N ASP A 94 -10.34 -13.03 -11.89
CA ASP A 94 -9.53 -12.50 -12.99
C ASP A 94 -10.13 -11.27 -13.69
N THR A 95 -11.16 -10.67 -13.08
CA THR A 95 -11.70 -9.39 -13.53
C THR A 95 -10.75 -8.26 -13.14
N PRO A 96 -10.43 -7.33 -14.06
CA PRO A 96 -9.64 -6.16 -13.71
C PRO A 96 -10.26 -5.37 -12.55
N LEU A 97 -9.45 -5.10 -11.54
CA LEU A 97 -9.81 -4.26 -10.41
C LEU A 97 -9.57 -2.80 -10.81
N ALA A 98 -10.61 -2.12 -11.27
CA ALA A 98 -10.57 -0.68 -11.52
C ALA A 98 -10.82 0.09 -10.22
N PHE A 99 -10.12 1.20 -10.03
CA PHE A 99 -10.35 2.10 -8.89
C PHE A 99 -10.25 3.57 -9.30
N GLY A 100 -10.98 4.43 -8.59
CA GLY A 100 -11.05 5.87 -8.79
C GLY A 100 -10.19 6.63 -7.79
N ALA A 101 -9.89 7.88 -8.11
CA ALA A 101 -9.24 8.79 -7.17
C ALA A 101 -10.13 9.02 -5.93
N VAL A 102 -9.50 9.32 -4.80
CA VAL A 102 -10.17 9.55 -3.50
C VAL A 102 -11.22 10.67 -3.56
N ASP A 103 -12.29 10.56 -2.78
CA ASP A 103 -13.31 11.62 -2.74
C ASP A 103 -12.79 12.89 -2.08
N GLY A 104 -13.07 14.04 -2.70
CA GLY A 104 -12.61 15.32 -2.20
C GLY A 104 -11.09 15.53 -2.33
N ASP A 105 -10.45 14.76 -3.22
CA ASP A 105 -9.05 14.87 -3.57
C ASP A 105 -8.63 16.32 -3.88
N SER A 106 -7.47 16.70 -3.33
CA SER A 106 -6.87 18.03 -3.48
C SER A 106 -5.38 17.95 -3.20
N LYS A 107 -4.60 18.93 -3.69
CA LYS A 107 -3.16 18.98 -3.42
C LYS A 107 -2.87 19.11 -1.93
N GLU A 108 -3.73 19.81 -1.20
CA GLU A 108 -3.64 20.01 0.24
C GLU A 108 -3.87 18.68 0.98
N LEU A 109 -4.93 17.94 0.62
CA LEU A 109 -5.23 16.61 1.18
C LEU A 109 -4.05 15.65 0.94
N ARG A 110 -3.61 15.50 -0.31
CA ARG A 110 -2.50 14.60 -0.68
C ARG A 110 -1.21 14.95 0.07
N ARG A 111 -0.90 16.25 0.21
CA ARG A 111 0.30 16.69 0.95
C ARG A 111 0.21 16.38 2.43
N GLU A 112 -0.95 16.59 3.06
CA GLU A 112 -1.12 16.26 4.47
C GLU A 112 -1.04 14.75 4.71
N VAL A 113 -1.66 13.93 3.85
CA VAL A 113 -1.53 12.46 3.92
C VAL A 113 -0.06 12.04 3.78
N TYR A 114 0.66 12.61 2.80
CA TYR A 114 2.09 12.35 2.61
C TYR A 114 2.91 12.69 3.87
N LEU A 115 2.70 13.87 4.46
CA LEU A 115 3.46 14.30 5.65
C LEU A 115 3.24 13.34 6.83
N ARG A 116 1.99 12.89 7.04
CA ARG A 116 1.65 11.93 8.09
C ARG A 116 2.25 10.56 7.84
N MET A 117 2.13 10.03 6.62
CA MET A 117 2.77 8.76 6.24
C MET A 117 4.29 8.82 6.44
N ALA A 118 4.92 9.93 6.02
CA ALA A 118 6.35 10.16 6.24
C ALA A 118 6.71 10.22 7.73
N GLU A 119 5.83 10.77 8.58
CA GLU A 119 6.01 10.84 10.03
C GLU A 119 5.89 9.46 10.69
N TYR A 120 4.82 8.69 10.39
CA TYR A 120 4.63 7.35 10.95
C TYR A 120 5.79 6.41 10.64
N TYR A 121 6.36 6.51 9.44
CA TYR A 121 7.48 5.67 9.01
C TYR A 121 8.86 6.31 9.21
N SER A 122 8.93 7.47 9.87
CA SER A 122 10.20 8.16 10.16
C SER A 122 11.24 7.35 10.98
N PRO A 123 10.87 6.39 11.85
CA PRO A 123 11.84 5.54 12.56
C PRO A 123 12.59 4.57 11.63
N PHE A 124 12.13 4.37 10.39
CA PHE A 124 12.62 3.33 9.50
C PHE A 124 13.45 3.89 8.33
N ASP A 125 14.25 3.01 7.74
CA ASP A 125 15.01 3.26 6.52
C ASP A 125 14.15 3.02 5.27
N VAL A 126 13.07 3.80 5.16
CA VAL A 126 12.07 3.69 4.10
C VAL A 126 11.78 5.05 3.48
N ASN A 127 11.63 5.07 2.16
CA ASN A 127 11.19 6.20 1.38
C ASN A 127 9.67 6.17 1.22
N VAL A 128 8.96 7.06 1.88
CA VAL A 128 7.54 7.33 1.58
C VAL A 128 7.51 8.34 0.44
N THR A 129 6.82 8.04 -0.67
CA THR A 129 6.89 8.90 -1.85
C THR A 129 5.61 8.93 -2.68
N THR A 130 5.37 10.07 -3.35
CA THR A 130 4.30 10.25 -4.36
C THR A 130 4.80 10.08 -5.80
N VAL A 131 6.08 9.73 -5.98
CA VAL A 131 6.70 9.45 -7.28
C VAL A 131 6.65 7.94 -7.50
N ARG A 132 6.16 7.50 -8.66
CA ARG A 132 6.10 6.07 -9.02
C ARG A 132 7.52 5.47 -9.04
N PRO A 133 7.82 4.46 -8.20
CA PRO A 133 9.07 3.72 -8.28
C PRO A 133 9.06 2.81 -9.51
N SER A 134 10.23 2.28 -9.91
CA SER A 134 10.24 1.16 -10.86
C SER A 134 9.62 -0.08 -10.21
N ASP A 135 9.13 -1.01 -11.03
CA ASP A 135 8.56 -2.27 -10.53
C ASP A 135 9.59 -3.05 -9.69
N ASP A 136 10.87 -3.03 -10.07
CA ASP A 136 11.97 -3.66 -9.31
C ASP A 136 12.22 -3.00 -7.94
N GLN A 137 11.86 -1.72 -7.75
CA GLN A 137 11.93 -1.06 -6.44
C GLN A 137 10.74 -1.39 -5.53
N LEU A 138 9.70 -2.02 -6.08
CA LEU A 138 8.54 -2.51 -5.34
C LEU A 138 8.61 -4.03 -5.13
N ALA A 139 9.17 -4.76 -6.09
CA ALA A 139 9.26 -6.21 -6.10
C ALA A 139 10.52 -6.72 -5.42
N LYS A 140 10.37 -7.48 -4.34
CA LYS A 140 11.48 -8.28 -3.79
C LYS A 140 11.68 -9.50 -4.67
N THR A 141 12.77 -9.51 -5.43
CA THR A 141 13.04 -10.51 -6.47
C THR A 141 13.76 -11.76 -5.97
N SER A 142 14.39 -11.71 -4.79
CA SER A 142 15.07 -12.84 -4.18
C SER A 142 15.12 -12.73 -2.66
N ALA A 143 15.49 -13.82 -1.97
CA ALA A 143 15.68 -13.81 -0.52
C ALA A 143 16.74 -12.77 -0.06
N THR A 144 17.80 -12.58 -0.85
CA THR A 144 18.89 -11.64 -0.57
C THR A 144 18.66 -10.23 -1.11
N ASP A 145 17.57 -10.02 -1.85
CA ASP A 145 17.22 -8.70 -2.38
C ASP A 145 16.93 -7.73 -1.22
N THR A 146 17.57 -6.57 -1.25
CA THR A 146 17.42 -5.53 -0.24
C THR A 146 16.61 -4.33 -0.75
N GLU A 147 16.24 -4.28 -2.02
CA GLU A 147 15.47 -3.17 -2.60
C GLU A 147 14.07 -3.64 -2.96
N TYR A 148 13.05 -3.14 -2.26
CA TYR A 148 11.65 -3.53 -2.47
C TYR A 148 10.71 -2.60 -1.71
N GLY A 149 9.41 -2.75 -1.90
CA GLY A 149 8.45 -1.82 -1.33
C GLY A 149 7.01 -2.30 -1.32
N ASP A 150 6.14 -1.36 -1.00
CA ASP A 150 4.69 -1.55 -0.86
C ASP A 150 3.93 -0.39 -1.49
N VAL A 151 2.70 -0.65 -1.89
CA VAL A 151 1.84 0.31 -2.59
C VAL A 151 0.64 0.66 -1.72
N ALA A 152 0.62 1.89 -1.19
CA ALA A 152 -0.52 2.42 -0.46
C ALA A 152 -1.49 3.11 -1.43
N VAL A 153 -2.64 2.47 -1.67
CA VAL A 153 -3.65 2.94 -2.63
C VAL A 153 -4.80 3.63 -1.92
N PHE A 154 -5.09 4.87 -2.29
CA PHE A 154 -6.20 5.68 -1.78
C PHE A 154 -7.29 5.77 -2.85
N THR A 155 -8.50 5.31 -2.52
CA THR A 155 -9.59 5.15 -3.49
C THR A 155 -10.93 5.69 -3.00
N ALA A 156 -11.79 6.14 -3.91
CA ALA A 156 -13.20 6.44 -3.63
C ALA A 156 -14.13 5.20 -3.74
N ASN A 157 -13.57 4.02 -4.02
CA ASN A 157 -14.36 2.81 -4.12
C ASN A 157 -14.47 2.11 -2.77
N SER A 158 -15.63 1.55 -2.45
CA SER A 158 -15.76 0.73 -1.25
C SER A 158 -15.08 -0.63 -1.45
N LEU A 159 -14.56 -1.18 -0.36
CA LEU A 159 -13.77 -2.41 -0.35
C LEU A 159 -14.62 -3.69 -0.13
N GLY A 160 -15.95 -3.51 0.02
CA GLY A 160 -16.93 -4.58 0.27
C GLY A 160 -17.51 -5.22 -0.99
N GLU A 161 -18.33 -6.26 -0.80
CA GLU A 161 -18.89 -7.11 -1.86
C GLU A 161 -19.75 -6.34 -2.89
N ASP A 162 -20.48 -5.33 -2.41
CA ASP A 162 -21.37 -4.47 -3.21
C ASP A 162 -20.66 -3.25 -3.83
N GLY A 163 -19.36 -3.05 -3.53
CA GLY A 163 -18.59 -1.85 -3.86
C GLY A 163 -18.25 -1.61 -5.33
N GLY A 164 -18.88 -2.35 -6.24
CA GLY A 164 -18.78 -2.16 -7.69
C GLY A 164 -17.44 -2.54 -8.33
N ASN A 165 -16.39 -2.83 -7.56
CA ASN A 165 -15.03 -3.04 -8.09
C ASN A 165 -14.39 -4.37 -7.72
N GLY A 166 -15.11 -5.25 -7.01
CA GLY A 166 -14.72 -6.66 -6.91
C GLY A 166 -13.67 -7.00 -5.86
N LEU A 167 -13.18 -6.04 -5.06
CA LEU A 167 -12.30 -6.33 -3.93
C LEU A 167 -12.96 -7.31 -2.96
N SER A 168 -14.25 -7.13 -2.61
CA SER A 168 -15.06 -8.16 -1.92
C SER A 168 -14.39 -8.79 -0.70
N ILE A 169 -13.78 -7.95 0.14
CA ILE A 169 -12.92 -8.43 1.24
C ILE A 169 -13.63 -8.29 2.57
N VAL A 170 -14.05 -7.07 2.90
CA VAL A 170 -14.76 -6.78 4.16
C VAL A 170 -15.73 -5.63 3.92
N GLU A 171 -17.03 -5.85 4.12
CA GLU A 171 -18.03 -4.79 4.07
C GLU A 171 -17.81 -3.78 5.21
N GLY A 172 -17.78 -2.48 4.88
CA GLY A 172 -17.61 -1.41 5.85
C GLY A 172 -16.18 -1.18 6.36
N ALA A 173 -15.18 -1.92 5.87
CA ALA A 173 -13.78 -1.65 6.19
C ALA A 173 -13.30 -0.35 5.51
N LEU A 174 -12.52 0.44 6.26
CA LEU A 174 -11.89 1.67 5.77
C LEU A 174 -10.58 1.38 5.02
N GLY A 175 -9.96 0.23 5.29
CA GLY A 175 -8.76 -0.24 4.62
C GLY A 175 -8.67 -1.76 4.62
N VAL A 176 -7.76 -2.29 3.80
CA VAL A 176 -7.40 -3.71 3.77
C VAL A 176 -6.04 -3.96 3.14
N ALA A 177 -5.27 -4.86 3.73
CA ALA A 177 -4.02 -5.39 3.23
C ALA A 177 -3.90 -6.89 3.53
N HIS A 178 -3.17 -7.62 2.69
CA HIS A 178 -2.78 -8.98 3.04
C HIS A 178 -1.56 -8.94 3.97
N SER A 179 -1.59 -9.78 5.01
CA SER A 179 -0.51 -9.78 5.98
C SER A 179 0.80 -10.33 5.39
N LYS A 180 1.94 -9.77 5.82
CA LYS A 180 3.28 -10.27 5.46
C LYS A 180 3.55 -10.25 3.94
N SER A 181 3.05 -9.23 3.24
CA SER A 181 3.19 -9.07 1.79
C SER A 181 4.11 -7.91 1.39
N PHE A 182 4.76 -7.19 2.31
CA PHE A 182 5.65 -6.09 1.93
C PHE A 182 6.78 -6.60 1.00
N GLY A 183 6.87 -6.05 -0.21
CA GLY A 183 7.78 -6.50 -1.27
C GLY A 183 7.27 -7.67 -2.15
N ASP A 184 6.22 -8.38 -1.74
CA ASP A 184 5.57 -9.40 -2.56
C ASP A 184 4.81 -8.70 -3.67
N PHE A 185 5.39 -8.54 -4.86
CA PHE A 185 4.79 -7.74 -5.93
C PHE A 185 3.42 -8.24 -6.41
N SER A 186 3.06 -9.48 -6.07
CA SER A 186 1.70 -9.96 -6.30
C SER A 186 0.69 -9.37 -5.33
N ASP A 187 1.14 -8.96 -4.15
CA ASP A 187 0.28 -8.79 -2.99
C ASP A 187 0.61 -7.59 -2.07
N ASN A 188 1.61 -6.79 -2.43
CA ASN A 188 2.09 -5.60 -1.73
C ASN A 188 1.20 -4.37 -1.99
N PHE A 189 -0.10 -4.54 -1.76
CA PHE A 189 -1.09 -3.49 -1.89
C PHE A 189 -1.82 -3.27 -0.56
N ALA A 190 -1.69 -2.06 -0.03
CA ALA A 190 -2.40 -1.57 1.13
C ALA A 190 -3.51 -0.61 0.66
N TRP A 191 -4.76 -1.07 0.67
CA TRP A 191 -5.90 -0.31 0.16
C TRP A 191 -6.55 0.52 1.25
N THR A 192 -6.85 1.78 0.98
CA THR A 192 -7.59 2.69 1.86
C THR A 192 -8.72 3.36 1.07
N THR A 193 -9.94 3.32 1.60
CA THR A 193 -11.11 3.95 0.97
C THR A 193 -11.54 5.22 1.69
N SER A 194 -11.96 6.25 0.94
CA SER A 194 -12.69 7.39 1.51
C SER A 194 -14.17 7.10 1.79
N VAL A 195 -14.71 5.96 1.33
CA VAL A 195 -16.10 5.60 1.59
C VAL A 195 -16.28 5.26 3.06
N GLY A 196 -17.22 5.94 3.72
CA GLY A 196 -17.46 5.77 5.16
C GLY A 196 -16.51 6.57 6.05
N GLN A 197 -15.56 7.31 5.46
CA GLN A 197 -14.72 8.28 6.17
C GLN A 197 -15.34 9.68 6.15
N GLU A 198 -14.90 10.52 7.08
CA GLU A 198 -15.24 11.94 7.05
C GLU A 198 -14.65 12.60 5.78
N PRO A 199 -15.43 13.41 5.03
CA PRO A 199 -14.93 14.01 3.80
C PRO A 199 -13.66 14.82 4.02
N ARG A 200 -12.65 14.61 3.16
CA ARG A 200 -11.37 15.34 3.18
C ARG A 200 -10.58 15.19 4.49
N ASN A 201 -10.72 14.07 5.18
CA ASN A 201 -9.99 13.79 6.42
C ASN A 201 -8.62 13.15 6.13
N ALA A 202 -7.60 13.98 5.89
CA ALA A 202 -6.23 13.51 5.65
C ALA A 202 -5.68 12.67 6.81
N ARG A 203 -6.06 12.99 8.04
CA ARG A 203 -5.63 12.25 9.23
C ARG A 203 -6.15 10.82 9.19
N GLN A 204 -7.46 10.64 8.97
CA GLN A 204 -8.06 9.32 8.94
C GLN A 204 -7.53 8.49 7.77
N LEU A 205 -7.41 9.08 6.56
CA LEU A 205 -6.81 8.41 5.40
C LEU A 205 -5.37 7.95 5.69
N ALA A 206 -4.53 8.82 6.26
CA ALA A 206 -3.14 8.47 6.56
C ALA A 206 -3.03 7.42 7.66
N ALA A 207 -3.84 7.51 8.72
CA ALA A 207 -3.86 6.54 9.80
C ALA A 207 -4.29 5.16 9.29
N THR A 208 -5.34 5.10 8.45
CA THR A 208 -5.77 3.86 7.80
C THR A 208 -4.68 3.32 6.88
N ALA A 209 -4.09 4.14 6.01
CA ALA A 209 -3.02 3.65 5.13
C ALA A 209 -1.80 3.12 5.90
N ALA A 210 -1.40 3.79 6.99
CA ALA A 210 -0.33 3.30 7.87
C ALA A 210 -0.71 1.97 8.56
N HIS A 211 -1.98 1.83 8.97
CA HIS A 211 -2.53 0.57 9.51
C HIS A 211 -2.39 -0.57 8.50
N GLU A 212 -2.82 -0.35 7.26
CA GLU A 212 -2.80 -1.36 6.21
C GLU A 212 -1.37 -1.72 5.78
N VAL A 213 -0.49 -0.73 5.59
CA VAL A 213 0.93 -0.99 5.34
C VAL A 213 1.54 -1.73 6.55
N GLY A 214 1.10 -1.45 7.78
CA GLY A 214 1.47 -2.20 8.97
C GLY A 214 1.15 -3.71 8.87
N HIS A 215 -0.02 -4.08 8.33
CA HIS A 215 -0.35 -5.48 8.10
C HIS A 215 0.61 -6.17 7.11
N THR A 216 0.98 -5.49 6.02
CA THR A 216 1.97 -6.03 5.06
C THR A 216 3.32 -6.32 5.73
N LEU A 217 3.61 -5.64 6.84
CA LEU A 217 4.79 -5.78 7.70
C LEU A 217 4.56 -6.65 8.95
N SER A 218 3.61 -7.59 8.89
CA SER A 218 3.31 -8.57 9.94
C SER A 218 2.60 -8.04 11.20
N LEU A 219 2.12 -6.80 11.20
CA LEU A 219 1.36 -6.30 12.34
C LEU A 219 -0.04 -6.90 12.39
N GLY A 220 -0.51 -7.18 13.60
CA GLY A 220 -1.89 -7.55 13.89
C GLY A 220 -2.63 -6.36 14.48
N HIS A 221 -3.94 -6.46 14.59
CA HIS A 221 -4.72 -5.41 15.25
C HIS A 221 -4.32 -5.26 16.72
N GLN A 222 -4.32 -4.01 17.17
CA GLN A 222 -4.17 -3.65 18.58
C GLN A 222 -5.56 -3.40 19.14
N GLY A 223 -6.17 -4.45 19.70
CA GLY A 223 -7.53 -4.48 20.23
C GLY A 223 -7.61 -4.33 21.75
N TRP A 224 -8.82 -4.36 22.30
CA TRP A 224 -9.09 -4.17 23.73
C TRP A 224 -10.19 -5.09 24.25
N SER A 225 -10.08 -5.55 25.50
CA SER A 225 -11.13 -6.34 26.17
C SER A 225 -11.55 -5.76 27.51
N SER A 226 -12.83 -5.88 27.88
CA SER A 226 -13.31 -5.48 29.21
C SER A 226 -13.14 -6.56 30.29
N VAL A 227 -12.71 -7.80 29.96
CA VAL A 227 -12.81 -8.95 30.88
C VAL A 227 -11.46 -9.48 31.40
N GLN A 228 -10.39 -9.49 30.63
CA GLN A 228 -9.03 -9.83 31.09
C GLN A 228 -7.97 -9.34 30.10
N PRO A 229 -6.70 -9.12 30.50
CA PRO A 229 -5.61 -8.99 29.54
C PRO A 229 -5.44 -10.31 28.77
N ALA A 230 -5.16 -10.21 27.47
CA ALA A 230 -4.78 -11.37 26.67
C ALA A 230 -3.57 -12.10 27.29
N PRO A 231 -3.48 -13.43 27.16
CA PRO A 231 -2.19 -14.12 27.29
C PRO A 231 -1.19 -13.49 26.31
N GLU A 232 0.10 -13.43 26.68
CA GLU A 232 1.19 -13.00 25.78
C GLU A 232 1.03 -13.67 24.40
N GLY A 233 0.81 -12.84 23.37
CA GLY A 233 0.72 -13.29 21.96
C GLY A 233 -0.60 -13.91 21.50
N GLY A 234 -1.72 -13.77 22.24
CA GLY A 234 -3.02 -14.33 21.84
C GLY A 234 -4.15 -13.32 21.67
N TYR A 235 -4.83 -13.31 20.51
CA TYR A 235 -6.09 -12.59 20.32
C TYR A 235 -7.21 -13.21 21.17
N VAL A 236 -7.97 -12.39 21.90
CA VAL A 236 -9.14 -12.83 22.66
C VAL A 236 -10.40 -12.42 21.88
N GLU A 237 -11.21 -13.39 21.47
CA GLU A 237 -12.57 -13.16 20.94
C GLU A 237 -13.61 -13.33 22.04
N GLY A 238 -14.60 -12.45 22.08
CA GLY A 238 -15.77 -12.57 22.94
C GLY A 238 -16.68 -11.34 22.89
N PRO A 239 -17.86 -11.41 23.53
CA PRO A 239 -18.85 -10.31 23.53
C PRO A 239 -18.36 -9.01 24.18
N ASN A 240 -17.15 -9.03 24.74
CA ASN A 240 -16.52 -7.96 25.49
C ASN A 240 -15.12 -7.61 24.93
N THR A 241 -14.83 -7.98 23.68
CA THR A 241 -13.56 -7.70 23.00
C THR A 241 -13.84 -6.85 21.78
N ASN A 242 -13.11 -5.75 21.62
CA ASN A 242 -13.06 -4.98 20.39
C ASN A 242 -11.75 -5.32 19.68
N ILE A 243 -11.84 -5.62 18.39
CA ILE A 243 -10.67 -5.90 17.56
C ILE A 243 -9.74 -4.68 17.46
N TYR A 244 -10.29 -3.48 17.64
CA TYR A 244 -9.54 -2.22 17.72
C TYR A 244 -9.67 -1.59 19.11
N TYR A 245 -8.56 -1.16 19.67
CA TYR A 245 -8.56 -0.24 20.79
C TYR A 245 -8.88 1.15 20.25
N SER A 246 -10.07 1.66 20.60
CA SER A 246 -10.57 2.97 20.18
C SER A 246 -11.02 3.77 21.40
N PRO A 247 -10.09 4.37 22.14
CA PRO A 247 -10.45 5.22 23.26
C PRO A 247 -11.12 6.51 22.76
N ASN A 248 -12.00 7.08 23.57
CA ASN A 248 -12.63 8.39 23.34
C ASN A 248 -12.13 9.47 24.33
N THR A 249 -11.17 9.10 25.18
CA THR A 249 -10.48 9.96 26.14
C THR A 249 -9.01 9.55 26.22
N GLY A 250 -8.15 10.46 26.65
CA GLY A 250 -6.70 10.23 26.74
C GLY A 250 -5.91 10.92 25.63
N PHE A 251 -4.62 10.63 25.57
CA PHE A 251 -3.68 11.33 24.70
C PHE A 251 -3.34 10.57 23.43
N TRP A 252 -3.43 9.23 23.42
CA TRP A 252 -2.97 8.42 22.30
C TRP A 252 -3.82 7.17 22.08
N ALA A 253 -3.79 6.65 20.86
CA ALA A 253 -4.27 5.32 20.48
C ALA A 253 -3.29 4.66 19.50
N PRO A 254 -3.23 3.33 19.41
CA PRO A 254 -2.29 2.64 18.51
C PRO A 254 -2.73 2.80 17.05
N ILE A 255 -1.77 2.91 16.13
CA ILE A 255 -2.04 2.95 14.67
C ILE A 255 -2.77 1.66 14.24
N MET A 256 -2.33 0.51 14.75
CA MET A 256 -2.99 -0.78 14.53
C MET A 256 -4.31 -0.96 15.31
N GLY A 257 -4.77 0.06 16.02
CA GLY A 257 -6.11 0.13 16.63
C GLY A 257 -7.02 1.08 15.84
N ASN A 258 -7.74 1.95 16.52
CA ASN A 258 -8.46 3.05 15.88
C ASN A 258 -8.27 4.33 16.70
N ALA A 259 -7.70 5.37 16.08
CA ALA A 259 -7.38 6.62 16.74
C ALA A 259 -8.27 7.80 16.32
N ASP A 260 -9.42 7.54 15.68
CA ASP A 260 -10.25 8.58 15.06
C ASP A 260 -10.71 9.66 16.06
N ASN A 261 -10.95 9.25 17.31
CA ASN A 261 -11.47 10.11 18.38
C ASN A 261 -10.40 10.63 19.35
N ILE A 262 -9.11 10.48 19.03
CA ILE A 262 -7.98 10.86 19.89
C ILE A 262 -7.00 11.75 19.13
N GLY A 263 -6.28 12.62 19.86
CA GLY A 263 -5.40 13.63 19.26
C GLY A 263 -4.06 13.11 18.73
N MET A 264 -3.64 11.90 19.11
CA MET A 264 -2.36 11.31 18.68
C MET A 264 -2.51 9.82 18.40
N ASP A 265 -1.83 9.36 17.37
CA ASP A 265 -1.67 7.96 17.00
C ASP A 265 -0.20 7.62 16.84
N ARG A 266 0.15 6.40 17.26
CA ARG A 266 1.54 5.94 17.32
C ARG A 266 1.65 4.43 17.15
N TRP A 267 2.84 3.96 16.80
CA TRP A 267 3.24 2.58 17.03
C TRP A 267 3.32 2.28 18.52
N THR A 268 2.96 1.07 18.91
CA THR A 268 2.93 0.61 20.31
C THR A 268 3.75 -0.66 20.48
N ASP A 269 4.18 -0.89 21.72
CA ASP A 269 4.74 -2.16 22.17
C ASP A 269 3.65 -3.16 22.61
N GLY A 270 2.36 -2.81 22.41
CA GLY A 270 1.20 -3.58 22.87
C GLY A 270 0.87 -3.39 24.36
N GLN A 271 1.67 -2.62 25.10
CA GLN A 271 1.54 -2.50 26.56
C GLN A 271 0.54 -1.42 26.95
N TYR A 272 -0.75 -1.69 26.75
CA TYR A 272 -1.84 -0.87 27.29
C TYR A 272 -2.86 -1.73 28.04
N PRO A 273 -3.60 -1.13 29.01
CA PRO A 273 -4.54 -1.88 29.82
C PRO A 273 -5.55 -2.66 28.98
N ASN A 274 -5.61 -3.97 29.24
CA ASN A 274 -6.49 -4.93 28.59
C ASN A 274 -6.30 -5.04 27.08
N ALA A 275 -5.09 -4.82 26.57
CA ALA A 275 -4.74 -5.13 25.20
C ALA A 275 -5.07 -6.59 24.87
N THR A 276 -5.70 -6.82 23.71
CA THR A 276 -5.91 -8.17 23.16
C THR A 276 -4.72 -8.67 22.35
N ASN A 277 -3.73 -7.80 22.10
CA ASN A 277 -2.49 -8.14 21.40
C ASN A 277 -1.26 -7.59 22.15
N GLY A 278 -1.27 -7.73 23.48
CA GLY A 278 -0.24 -7.12 24.34
C GLY A 278 1.18 -7.70 24.23
N GLY A 279 1.37 -8.73 23.40
CA GLY A 279 2.69 -9.33 23.14
C GLY A 279 3.36 -8.84 21.85
N GLN A 280 2.67 -8.04 21.03
CA GLN A 280 3.24 -7.53 19.80
C GLN A 280 3.82 -6.12 20.00
N ASN A 281 5.15 -6.03 19.89
CA ASN A 281 5.82 -4.76 19.68
C ASN A 281 5.88 -4.42 18.20
N ASP A 282 5.17 -3.37 17.80
CA ASP A 282 4.99 -3.01 16.38
C ASP A 282 6.34 -2.71 15.70
N LEU A 283 7.21 -1.93 16.35
CA LEU A 283 8.50 -1.57 15.79
C LEU A 283 9.39 -2.80 15.63
N ALA A 284 9.44 -3.65 16.64
CA ALA A 284 10.22 -4.89 16.59
C ALA A 284 9.68 -5.84 15.50
N ALA A 285 8.35 -6.01 15.42
CA ALA A 285 7.72 -6.91 14.46
C ALA A 285 7.92 -6.47 13.00
N MET A 286 7.81 -5.17 12.70
CA MET A 286 8.07 -4.66 11.34
C MET A 286 9.51 -4.86 10.88
N THR A 287 10.45 -4.95 11.84
CA THR A 287 11.89 -5.12 11.57
C THR A 287 12.42 -6.54 11.72
N ASP A 288 11.58 -7.48 12.15
CA ASP A 288 11.97 -8.88 12.29
C ASP A 288 11.84 -9.61 10.93
N PRO A 289 12.94 -10.01 10.27
CA PRO A 289 12.85 -10.72 9.00
C PRO A 289 12.35 -12.15 9.15
N SER A 290 12.12 -12.68 10.37
CA SER A 290 11.72 -14.07 10.59
C SER A 290 10.35 -14.41 10.00
N TRP A 291 9.47 -13.41 9.81
CA TRP A 291 8.17 -13.60 9.16
C TRP A 291 8.24 -13.57 7.64
N ALA A 292 9.34 -13.07 7.07
CA ALA A 292 9.55 -12.97 5.63
C ALA A 292 9.39 -14.35 4.99
N ARG A 293 8.69 -14.40 3.85
CA ARG A 293 8.35 -15.66 3.18
C ARG A 293 8.59 -15.56 1.69
N SER A 294 8.63 -16.72 1.05
CA SER A 294 8.48 -16.83 -0.40
C SER A 294 7.20 -17.60 -0.72
N GLN A 295 6.44 -17.09 -1.68
CA GLN A 295 5.26 -17.77 -2.22
C GLN A 295 5.53 -18.14 -3.67
N ARG A 296 5.02 -19.30 -4.09
CA ARG A 296 5.16 -19.76 -5.47
C ARG A 296 3.79 -19.90 -6.10
N TRP A 297 3.69 -19.48 -7.35
CA TRP A 297 2.47 -19.52 -8.12
C TRP A 297 2.79 -19.95 -9.53
N ALA A 298 2.05 -20.92 -10.08
CA ALA A 298 2.26 -21.40 -11.43
C ALA A 298 1.02 -21.23 -12.29
N VAL A 299 1.22 -20.83 -13.55
CA VAL A 299 0.14 -20.60 -14.52
C VAL A 299 0.43 -21.31 -15.83
N THR A 300 -0.59 -21.86 -16.48
CA THR A 300 -0.47 -22.43 -17.82
C THR A 300 -0.24 -21.34 -18.87
N SER A 301 0.14 -21.75 -20.07
CA SER A 301 0.23 -20.86 -21.24
C SER A 301 -1.10 -20.21 -21.67
N THR A 302 -2.22 -20.57 -21.03
CA THR A 302 -3.54 -19.96 -21.24
C THR A 302 -3.97 -19.06 -20.08
N GLY A 303 -3.11 -18.88 -19.07
CA GLY A 303 -3.39 -18.08 -17.89
C GLY A 303 -4.24 -18.78 -16.83
N GLN A 304 -4.37 -20.11 -16.90
CA GLN A 304 -5.04 -20.90 -15.86
C GLN A 304 -4.06 -21.21 -14.74
N GLU A 305 -4.46 -21.00 -13.49
CA GLU A 305 -3.61 -21.31 -12.34
C GLU A 305 -3.52 -22.82 -12.10
N ALA A 306 -2.33 -23.29 -11.77
CA ALA A 306 -2.06 -24.66 -11.37
C ALA A 306 -2.41 -24.90 -9.88
N ASN A 307 -3.69 -24.73 -9.53
CA ASN A 307 -4.16 -24.81 -8.14
C ASN A 307 -4.00 -26.21 -7.51
N ASP A 308 -3.99 -27.26 -8.33
CA ASP A 308 -3.81 -28.65 -7.89
C ASP A 308 -2.33 -29.06 -7.78
N GLY A 309 -1.41 -28.09 -7.93
CA GLY A 309 0.03 -28.30 -7.90
C GLY A 309 0.64 -28.50 -9.29
N TRP A 310 1.98 -28.49 -9.32
CA TRP A 310 2.78 -28.68 -10.53
C TRP A 310 4.05 -29.47 -10.20
N CYS A 311 4.68 -29.98 -11.24
CA CYS A 311 5.92 -30.72 -11.21
C CYS A 311 7.06 -29.83 -11.73
N GLY A 312 8.23 -29.91 -11.08
CA GLY A 312 9.43 -29.22 -11.55
C GLY A 312 9.44 -27.71 -11.33
N ASP A 313 10.47 -27.07 -11.90
CA ASP A 313 10.72 -25.63 -11.89
C ASP A 313 11.01 -25.16 -13.33
N ASN A 314 10.92 -23.85 -13.57
CA ASN A 314 11.22 -23.29 -14.89
C ASN A 314 12.63 -23.68 -15.36
N PRO A 315 12.81 -24.00 -16.65
CA PRO A 315 11.81 -23.98 -17.73
C PRO A 315 10.96 -25.27 -17.85
N ASP A 316 11.27 -26.30 -17.06
CA ASP A 316 10.68 -27.64 -17.17
C ASP A 316 9.55 -27.86 -16.14
N ALA A 317 8.72 -26.83 -15.92
CA ALA A 317 7.56 -26.94 -15.05
C ALA A 317 6.31 -27.34 -15.83
N TYR A 318 5.52 -28.28 -15.29
CA TYR A 318 4.33 -28.81 -15.93
C TYR A 318 3.29 -29.33 -14.91
N LEU A 319 2.02 -29.40 -15.31
CA LEU A 319 0.96 -30.01 -14.50
C LEU A 319 1.17 -31.53 -14.36
N PRO A 320 0.77 -32.17 -13.25
CA PRO A 320 0.70 -33.62 -13.19
C PRO A 320 -0.20 -34.19 -14.28
N ASN A 321 0.05 -35.43 -14.72
CA ASN A 321 -0.83 -36.10 -15.67
C ASN A 321 -2.20 -36.42 -15.05
N ALA A 322 -3.13 -37.02 -15.81
CA ALA A 322 -4.46 -37.36 -15.31
C ALA A 322 -4.48 -38.36 -14.13
N ALA A 323 -3.39 -39.11 -13.92
CA ALA A 323 -3.22 -40.00 -12.77
C ALA A 323 -2.55 -39.31 -11.56
N GLY A 324 -2.11 -38.05 -11.72
CA GLY A 324 -1.37 -37.30 -10.71
C GLY A 324 0.15 -37.50 -10.75
N ASP A 325 0.69 -38.18 -11.77
CA ASP A 325 2.12 -38.46 -11.87
C ASP A 325 2.88 -37.33 -12.58
N CYS A 326 4.11 -37.09 -12.10
CA CYS A 326 5.05 -36.13 -12.70
C CYS A 326 5.89 -36.77 -13.83
N ASP A 327 5.26 -37.27 -14.88
CA ASP A 327 5.93 -38.02 -15.98
C ASP A 327 6.36 -37.17 -17.19
N GLY A 328 6.12 -35.85 -17.14
CA GLY A 328 6.47 -34.91 -18.22
C GLY A 328 5.45 -34.82 -19.35
N THR A 329 4.29 -35.48 -19.23
CA THR A 329 3.24 -35.45 -20.27
C THR A 329 2.18 -34.36 -20.06
N GLY A 330 2.14 -33.75 -18.88
CA GLY A 330 1.20 -32.67 -18.57
C GLY A 330 1.54 -31.35 -19.26
N ALA A 331 0.60 -30.41 -19.20
CA ALA A 331 0.76 -29.11 -19.83
C ALA A 331 1.83 -28.27 -19.11
N HIS A 332 2.67 -27.57 -19.88
CA HIS A 332 3.66 -26.65 -19.31
C HIS A 332 3.02 -25.51 -18.52
N VAL A 333 3.72 -25.09 -17.48
CA VAL A 333 3.37 -23.92 -16.65
C VAL A 333 4.58 -23.01 -16.47
N ASP A 334 4.32 -21.71 -16.35
CA ASP A 334 5.30 -20.73 -15.90
C ASP A 334 5.18 -20.59 -14.38
N VAL A 335 6.27 -20.82 -13.66
CA VAL A 335 6.30 -20.67 -12.19
C VAL A 335 6.91 -19.33 -11.79
N TYR A 336 6.18 -18.57 -10.99
CA TYR A 336 6.62 -17.33 -10.36
C TYR A 336 6.93 -17.57 -8.89
N THR A 337 7.98 -16.92 -8.39
CA THR A 337 8.31 -16.87 -6.97
C THR A 337 8.28 -15.42 -6.53
N TYR A 338 7.46 -15.13 -5.52
CA TYR A 338 7.35 -13.83 -4.90
C TYR A 338 7.95 -13.90 -3.50
N TYR A 339 8.64 -12.86 -3.10
CA TYR A 339 9.24 -12.77 -1.78
C TYR A 339 8.63 -11.59 -1.03
N SER A 340 8.43 -11.72 0.27
CA SER A 340 8.17 -10.59 1.16
C SER A 340 9.34 -10.37 2.10
N GLY A 341 9.39 -9.20 2.73
CA GLY A 341 10.48 -8.87 3.65
C GLY A 341 10.15 -7.71 4.59
N ALA A 342 10.90 -7.67 5.69
CA ALA A 342 10.82 -6.63 6.71
C ALA A 342 11.37 -5.28 6.24
N ILE A 343 11.08 -4.23 7.00
CA ILE A 343 11.78 -2.94 6.87
C ILE A 343 12.91 -2.85 7.89
N ASP A 344 13.85 -1.94 7.68
CA ASP A 344 14.98 -1.73 8.58
C ASP A 344 14.77 -0.46 9.41
N PHE A 345 15.29 -0.43 10.63
CA PHE A 345 15.39 0.84 11.36
C PHE A 345 16.29 1.81 10.59
N ARG A 346 15.94 3.09 10.67
CA ARG A 346 16.82 4.15 10.17
C ARG A 346 18.12 4.08 10.98
N GLN A 347 19.24 3.94 10.29
CA GLN A 347 20.54 4.14 10.93
C GLN A 347 20.64 5.57 11.46
N ASP A 348 20.93 5.70 12.75
CA ASP A 348 21.35 6.94 13.37
C ASP A 348 22.75 6.78 13.99
N ASP A 349 23.37 7.90 14.35
CA ASP A 349 24.70 7.93 14.96
C ASP A 349 24.73 7.35 16.40
N HIS A 350 23.59 6.86 16.90
CA HIS A 350 23.41 6.31 18.23
C HIS A 350 23.16 4.79 18.24
N GLY A 351 22.96 4.17 17.08
CA GLY A 351 22.79 2.73 16.87
C GLY A 351 21.38 2.22 17.22
N ASN A 352 21.03 1.01 16.74
CA ASN A 352 19.72 0.36 16.95
C ASN A 352 19.44 -0.06 18.42
N ALA A 353 20.13 0.53 19.40
CA ALA A 353 19.87 0.26 20.80
C ALA A 353 18.65 1.08 21.23
N LEU A 354 17.54 0.39 21.49
CA LEU A 354 16.47 0.96 22.29
C LEU A 354 17.09 1.37 23.63
N ASP A 355 17.15 2.67 23.91
CA ASP A 355 17.55 3.13 25.23
C ASP A 355 16.55 2.56 26.24
N GLY A 356 17.05 1.84 27.23
CA GLY A 356 16.24 1.25 28.31
C GLY A 356 15.50 2.29 29.16
N THR A 357 15.62 3.58 28.84
CA THR A 357 14.84 4.67 29.41
C THR A 357 13.51 4.92 28.70
N ALA A 358 13.25 4.33 27.52
CA ALA A 358 11.97 4.45 26.80
C ALA A 358 10.85 3.56 27.40
N THR A 359 11.18 2.72 28.38
CA THR A 359 10.23 1.96 29.20
C THR A 359 10.09 2.63 30.57
N ALA A 360 9.30 3.70 30.66
CA ALA A 360 8.86 4.27 31.94
C ALA A 360 7.48 4.93 31.82
#